data_AF-A0A2P5KEC4-F1
#
_entry.id   AF-A0A2P5KEC4-F1
#
_cell.length_a   1.000
_cell.length_b   1.000
_cell.length_c   1.000
_cell.angle_alpha   90.00
_cell.angle_beta   90.00
_cell.angle_gamma   90.00
#
_symmetry.space_group_name_H-M   'P 1'
#
loop_
_entity.id
_entity.type
_entity.pdbx_description
1 polymer ?
#
loop_
_entity_poly.entity_id
_entity_poly.type
_entity_poly.pdbx_seq_one_letter_code
_entity_poly.pdbx_strand_id
1 'polypeptide(L)' 'MMENDAPTKHPTPARHSDNEKSRMPERHDSDRKQAPHDHPGKAPGEGEVPVG' A
#
# COMPACT_ATOMS: atom_id res chain seq x y z
N MET A 1 2.67 6.78 45.57
CA MET A 1 2.33 6.45 44.17
C MET A 1 2.17 7.78 43.46
N MET A 2 3.23 8.29 42.81
CA MET A 2 3.11 9.42 41.89
C MET A 2 3.07 8.79 40.49
N GLU A 3 1.88 8.57 39.96
CA GLU A 3 1.72 8.29 38.54
C GLU A 3 1.96 9.59 37.78
N ASN A 4 3.12 9.64 37.11
CA ASN A 4 3.51 10.74 36.25
C ASN A 4 2.93 10.49 34.86
N ASP A 5 1.61 10.65 34.70
CA ASP A 5 0.98 10.71 33.39
C ASP A 5 1.11 12.13 32.83
N ALA A 6 2.33 12.52 32.50
CA ALA A 6 2.55 13.65 31.62
C ALA A 6 2.04 13.24 30.22
N PRO A 7 1.07 13.93 29.61
CA PRO A 7 0.68 13.63 28.24
C PRO A 7 1.90 13.90 27.37
N THR A 8 2.49 12.83 26.84
CA THR A 8 3.51 12.90 25.79
C THR A 8 2.89 13.72 24.67
N LYS A 9 3.38 14.96 24.48
CA LYS A 9 2.93 15.81 23.38
C LYS A 9 3.38 15.14 22.09
N HIS A 10 2.54 14.25 21.55
CA HIS A 10 2.75 13.68 20.24
C HIS A 10 2.63 14.81 19.23
N PRO A 11 3.58 14.94 18.29
CA PRO A 11 3.46 15.94 17.24
C PRO A 11 2.15 15.70 16.51
N THR A 12 1.42 16.78 16.25
CA THR A 12 0.21 16.70 15.44
C THR A 12 0.55 16.11 14.08
N PRO A 13 -0.24 15.15 13.57
CA PRO A 13 -0.01 14.58 12.25
C PRO A 13 -0.12 15.69 11.19
N ALA A 14 0.75 15.63 10.19
CA ALA A 14 0.72 16.58 9.08
C ALA A 14 -0.61 16.46 8.33
N ARG A 15 -1.24 17.60 8.03
CA ARG A 15 -2.41 17.65 7.15
C ARG A 15 -1.93 17.90 5.73
N HIS A 16 -2.02 16.88 4.89
CA HIS A 16 -1.77 16.99 3.46
C HIS A 16 -3.03 17.51 2.75
N SER A 17 -2.86 18.16 1.59
CA SER A 17 -3.98 18.67 0.80
C SER A 17 -4.22 17.74 -0.37
N ASP A 18 -5.21 16.86 -0.26
CA ASP A 18 -5.58 15.90 -1.31
C ASP A 18 -6.49 16.54 -2.36
N ASN A 19 -6.11 17.71 -2.87
CA ASN A 19 -6.81 18.41 -3.93
C ASN A 19 -6.22 18.08 -5.32
N GLU A 20 -6.80 18.63 -6.38
CA GLU A 20 -6.36 18.38 -7.77
C GLU A 20 -4.86 18.67 -8.01
N LYS A 21 -4.26 19.61 -7.26
CA LYS A 21 -2.83 19.95 -7.35
C LYS A 21 -1.93 18.89 -6.73
N SER A 22 -2.48 17.99 -5.92
CA SER A 22 -1.77 16.84 -5.34
C SER A 22 -1.98 15.56 -6.16
N ARG A 23 -2.75 15.61 -7.25
CA ARG A 23 -2.94 14.45 -8.11
C ARG A 23 -1.61 14.11 -8.78
N MET A 24 -1.17 12.86 -8.62
CA MET A 24 -0.01 12.37 -9.35
C MET A 24 -0.29 12.44 -10.87
N PRO A 25 0.73 12.68 -11.69
CA PRO A 25 0.58 12.63 -13.15
C PRO A 25 0.00 11.30 -13.61
N GLU A 26 -0.63 11.30 -14.79
CA GLU A 26 -1.07 10.06 -15.43
C GLU A 26 0.12 9.11 -15.59
N ARG A 27 -0.05 7.87 -15.13
CA ARG A 27 0.99 6.85 -15.20
C ARG A 27 0.51 5.79 -16.19
N HIS A 28 1.20 5.67 -17.32
CA HIS A 28 0.97 4.61 -18.30
C HIS A 28 1.49 3.25 -17.80
N ASP A 29 1.05 2.82 -16.62
CA ASP A 29 1.50 1.58 -15.98
C ASP A 29 0.92 0.33 -16.68
N SER A 30 -0.11 0.49 -17.52
CA SER A 30 -0.73 -0.59 -18.28
C SER A 30 0.22 -1.26 -19.29
N ASP A 31 1.07 -0.48 -19.96
CA ASP A 31 2.04 -0.98 -20.95
C ASP A 31 3.45 -1.16 -20.35
N ARG A 32 3.59 -0.91 -19.05
CA ARG A 32 4.87 -1.08 -18.37
C ARG A 32 5.21 -2.56 -18.31
N LYS A 33 6.49 -2.88 -18.49
CA LYS A 33 7.00 -4.24 -18.25
C LYS A 33 6.81 -4.57 -16.77
N GLN A 34 5.71 -5.25 -16.46
CA GLN A 34 5.41 -5.79 -15.13
C GLN A 34 6.28 -7.03 -14.93
N ALA A 35 6.94 -7.11 -13.78
CA ALA A 35 7.69 -8.29 -13.39
C ALA A 35 6.73 -9.37 -12.84
N PRO A 36 7.15 -10.65 -12.77
CA PRO A 36 6.30 -11.72 -12.23
C PRO A 36 5.83 -11.50 -10.79
N HIS A 37 6.49 -10.62 -10.02
CA HIS A 37 6.05 -10.24 -8.67
C HIS A 37 4.96 -9.16 -8.66
N ASP A 38 4.80 -8.39 -9.75
CA ASP A 38 3.74 -7.39 -9.90
C ASP A 38 2.38 -8.06 -10.19
N HIS A 39 2.42 -9.30 -10.67
CA HIS A 39 1.28 -10.21 -10.75
C HIS A 39 1.48 -11.34 -9.74
N PRO A 40 1.32 -11.09 -8.43
CA PRO A 40 1.40 -12.15 -7.43
C PRO A 40 0.46 -13.28 -7.86
N GLY A 41 1.01 -14.51 -7.84
CA GLY A 41 0.45 -15.68 -8.53
C GLY A 41 -1.01 -15.97 -8.23
N LYS A 42 -1.59 -16.71 -9.17
CA LYS A 42 -2.92 -17.31 -9.14
C LYS A 42 -3.18 -18.07 -7.83
N ALA A 43 -4.44 -18.11 -7.39
CA ALA A 43 -4.79 -18.78 -6.14
C ALA A 43 -4.31 -20.24 -6.15
N PRO A 44 -3.98 -20.84 -4.99
CA PRO A 44 -3.65 -22.28 -4.93
C PRO A 44 -4.75 -23.09 -5.65
N GLY A 45 -4.36 -23.92 -6.61
CA GLY A 45 -5.29 -24.68 -7.46
C GLY A 45 -5.61 -24.11 -8.85
N GLU A 46 -5.28 -22.85 -9.19
CA GLU A 46 -5.42 -22.34 -10.56
C GLU A 46 -4.21 -22.76 -11.42
N GLY A 47 -4.35 -23.89 -12.14
CA GLY A 47 -3.31 -24.41 -13.05
C GLY A 47 -2.55 -25.63 -12.53
N GLU A 48 -2.95 -26.17 -11.37
CA GLU A 48 -2.44 -27.44 -10.87
C GLU A 48 -3.02 -28.60 -11.69
N VAL A 49 -2.15 -29.44 -12.25
CA VAL A 49 -2.58 -30.68 -12.91
C VAL A 49 -3.16 -31.64 -11.85
N PRO A 50 -4.31 -32.29 -12.10
CA PRO A 50 -4.86 -33.22 -11.14
C PRO A 50 -3.89 -34.40 -10.96
N VAL A 51 -3.45 -34.61 -9.72
CA VAL A 51 -2.74 -35.83 -9.34
C VAL A 51 -3.76 -36.95 -9.26
N GLY A 52 -3.70 -37.86 -10.23
CA GLY A 52 -4.45 -39.11 -10.28
C GLY A 52 -3.62 -40.30 -9.84
#